data_AF-A0A832AKQ7-F1
#
_entry.id   AF-A0A832AKQ7-F1
#
_cell.length_a   1.000
_cell.length_b   1.000
_cell.length_c   1.000
_cell.angle_alpha   90.00
_cell.angle_beta   90.00
_cell.angle_gamma   90.00
#
_symmetry.space_group_name_H-M   'P 1'
#
loop_
_entity.id
_entity.type
_entity.pdbx_description
1 polymer ?
#
loop_
_entity_poly.entity_id
_entity_poly.type
_entity_poly.pdbx_seq_one_letter_code
_entity_poly.pdbx_strand_id
1 'polypeptide(L)'
;MIRCAWKYLRFSPSRSLLIVSSVALGTVLMTFLCSVYRGVSDGTLDYILQNRCDLWVLQENATNIVRGSSILPAKQSRILSDLPGVGSLSPLLLFLSVVRTPTSEGTVYLVGYDLRKPQGGPPRVVKGRALARDYEIVLDDCFAAKHGILPGDTVICNRQKLEVVGLSEGTNAFVI
;
A
#
# COMPACT_ATOMS: atom_id res chain seq x y z
N MET A 1 -48.65 -18.79 10.01
CA MET A 1 -47.85 -17.81 10.80
C MET A 1 -47.36 -16.63 9.96
N ILE A 2 -46.69 -16.83 8.82
CA ILE A 2 -46.21 -15.74 7.91
C ILE A 2 -47.32 -14.76 7.45
N ARG A 3 -48.53 -15.26 7.15
CA ARG A 3 -49.68 -14.43 6.74
C ARG A 3 -50.13 -13.43 7.82
N CYS A 4 -50.01 -13.78 9.11
CA CYS A 4 -50.38 -12.90 10.22
C CYS A 4 -49.33 -11.81 10.44
N ALA A 5 -48.04 -12.14 10.32
CA ALA A 5 -46.93 -11.20 10.44
C ALA A 5 -47.01 -10.07 9.38
N TRP A 6 -47.35 -10.43 8.14
CA TRP A 6 -47.48 -9.45 7.05
C TRP A 6 -48.66 -8.48 7.25
N LYS A 7 -49.75 -8.96 7.86
CA LYS A 7 -50.92 -8.14 8.21
C LYS A 7 -50.58 -7.13 9.31
N TYR A 8 -49.75 -7.53 10.27
CA TYR A 8 -49.24 -6.66 11.34
C TYR A 8 -48.32 -5.54 10.83
N LEU A 9 -47.42 -5.86 9.88
CA LEU A 9 -46.54 -4.87 9.25
C LEU A 9 -47.30 -3.75 8.53
N ARG A 10 -48.46 -4.07 7.94
CA ARG A 10 -49.32 -3.09 7.26
C ARG A 10 -50.22 -2.28 8.20
N PHE A 11 -50.48 -2.78 9.40
CA PHE A 11 -51.39 -2.14 10.35
C PHE A 11 -50.74 -0.99 11.13
N SER A 12 -49.42 -1.01 11.34
CA SER A 12 -48.67 0.07 12.02
C SER A 12 -47.43 0.50 11.22
N PRO A 13 -47.63 1.18 10.08
CA PRO A 13 -46.58 1.43 9.09
C PRO A 13 -45.42 2.28 9.64
N SER A 14 -45.69 3.26 10.51
CA SER A 14 -44.65 4.11 11.11
C SER A 14 -43.68 3.34 12.01
N ARG A 15 -44.22 2.48 12.88
CA ARG A 15 -43.42 1.65 13.79
C ARG A 15 -42.62 0.59 13.03
N SER A 16 -43.24 -0.07 12.05
CA SER A 16 -42.55 -1.05 11.22
C SER A 16 -41.44 -0.40 10.38
N LEU A 17 -41.68 0.80 9.83
CA LEU A 17 -40.67 1.53 9.08
C LEU A 17 -39.47 1.92 9.95
N LEU A 18 -39.70 2.39 11.18
CA LEU A 18 -38.61 2.72 12.11
C LEU A 18 -37.73 1.52 12.44
N ILE A 19 -38.34 0.36 12.72
CA ILE A 19 -37.61 -0.87 13.05
C ILE A 19 -36.82 -1.37 11.83
N VAL A 20 -37.47 -1.46 10.67
CA VAL A 20 -36.82 -1.91 9.44
C VAL A 20 -35.70 -0.96 9.02
N SER A 21 -35.92 0.35 9.13
CA SER A 21 -34.89 1.36 8.82
C SER A 21 -33.70 1.28 9.77
N SER A 22 -33.93 1.03 11.06
CA SER A 22 -32.84 0.88 12.03
C SER A 22 -31.98 -0.35 11.70
N VAL A 23 -32.61 -1.50 11.44
CA VAL A 23 -31.89 -2.72 11.05
C VAL A 23 -31.17 -2.52 9.72
N ALA A 24 -31.84 -1.96 8.71
CA ALA A 24 -31.24 -1.69 7.41
C ALA A 24 -30.04 -0.74 7.52
N LEU A 25 -30.16 0.34 8.28
CA LEU A 25 -29.07 1.29 8.51
C LEU A 25 -27.88 0.61 9.21
N GLY A 26 -28.15 -0.22 10.23
CA GLY A 26 -27.11 -0.98 10.91
C GLY A 26 -26.38 -1.95 9.99
N THR A 27 -27.12 -2.65 9.11
CA THR A 27 -26.53 -3.54 8.10
C THR A 27 -25.70 -2.76 7.09
N VAL A 28 -26.21 -1.64 6.55
CA VAL A 28 -25.48 -0.79 5.61
C VAL A 28 -24.16 -0.31 6.22
N LEU A 29 -24.20 0.20 7.45
CA LEU A 29 -23.00 0.66 8.16
C LEU A 29 -21.97 -0.45 8.35
N MET A 30 -22.41 -1.66 8.74
CA MET A 30 -21.52 -2.82 8.88
C MET A 30 -20.90 -3.22 7.54
N THR A 31 -21.69 -3.32 6.48
CA THR A 31 -21.18 -3.65 5.14
C THR A 31 -20.21 -2.60 4.61
N PHE A 32 -20.49 -1.32 4.87
CA PHE A 32 -19.60 -0.22 4.52
C PHE A 32 -18.26 -0.35 5.23
N LEU A 33 -18.25 -0.56 6.55
CA LEU A 33 -17.02 -0.72 7.33
C LEU A 33 -16.21 -1.94 6.88
N CYS A 34 -16.88 -3.08 6.61
CA CYS A 34 -16.21 -4.27 6.07
C CYS A 34 -15.61 -4.03 4.69
N SER A 35 -16.28 -3.26 3.84
CA SER A 35 -15.78 -2.95 2.49
C SER A 35 -14.57 -2.03 2.54
N VAL A 36 -14.60 -1.00 3.39
CA VAL A 36 -13.45 -0.13 3.64
C VAL A 36 -12.27 -0.93 4.19
N TYR A 37 -12.51 -1.80 5.18
CA TYR A 37 -11.46 -2.65 5.75
C TYR A 37 -10.81 -3.54 4.69
N ARG A 38 -11.60 -4.22 3.86
CA ARG A 38 -11.09 -5.06 2.77
C ARG A 38 -10.30 -4.23 1.75
N GLY A 39 -10.82 -3.09 1.32
CA GLY A 39 -10.12 -2.21 0.37
C GLY A 39 -8.75 -1.75 0.87
N VAL A 40 -8.64 -1.39 2.15
CA VAL A 40 -7.35 -1.02 2.75
C VAL A 40 -6.41 -2.22 2.90
N SER A 41 -6.95 -3.38 3.28
CA SER A 41 -6.17 -4.61 3.42
C SER A 41 -5.55 -5.04 2.09
N ASP A 42 -6.36 -5.07 1.02
CA ASP A 42 -5.92 -5.49 -0.30
C ASP A 42 -4.87 -4.51 -0.85
N GLY A 43 -5.11 -3.20 -0.72
CA GLY A 43 -4.16 -2.18 -1.17
C GLY A 43 -2.81 -2.20 -0.44
N THR A 44 -2.74 -2.72 0.78
CA THR A 44 -1.46 -2.88 1.51
C THR A 44 -0.70 -4.14 1.07
N LEU A 45 -1.42 -5.18 0.67
CA LEU A 45 -0.85 -6.46 0.28
C LEU A 45 -0.40 -6.50 -1.19
N ASP A 46 -1.00 -5.69 -2.05
CA ASP A 46 -0.72 -5.70 -3.50
C ASP A 46 0.77 -5.58 -3.82
N TYR A 47 1.50 -4.68 -3.16
CA TYR A 47 2.95 -4.55 -3.35
C TYR A 47 3.70 -5.84 -2.99
N ILE A 48 3.32 -6.50 -1.89
CA ILE A 48 3.98 -7.73 -1.42
C ILE A 48 3.64 -8.90 -2.36
N LEU A 49 2.38 -9.00 -2.79
CA LEU A 49 1.88 -10.09 -3.63
C LEU A 49 2.35 -9.99 -5.08
N GLN A 50 2.52 -8.77 -5.61
CA GLN A 50 2.96 -8.55 -6.99
C GLN A 50 4.49 -8.62 -7.13
N ASN A 51 5.23 -8.44 -6.04
CA ASN A 51 6.68 -8.65 -6.04
C ASN A 51 7.00 -10.13 -6.20
N ARG A 52 7.67 -10.47 -7.31
CA ARG A 52 8.11 -11.84 -7.64
C ARG A 52 9.28 -12.27 -6.75
N CYS A 53 8.99 -12.56 -5.49
CA CYS A 53 9.95 -13.07 -4.53
C CYS A 53 9.40 -14.33 -3.85
N ASP A 54 10.26 -15.35 -3.74
CA ASP A 54 9.86 -16.62 -3.14
C ASP A 54 9.85 -16.56 -1.61
N LEU A 55 10.73 -15.73 -1.03
CA LEU A 55 10.88 -15.60 0.42
C LEU A 55 11.24 -14.17 0.82
N TRP A 56 10.56 -13.66 1.84
CA TRP A 56 10.95 -12.44 2.56
C TRP A 56 11.78 -12.81 3.78
N VAL A 57 12.98 -12.22 3.90
CA VAL A 57 13.85 -12.43 5.06
C VAL A 57 13.80 -11.18 5.94
N LEU A 58 13.39 -11.36 7.18
CA LEU A 58 13.35 -10.30 8.19
C LEU A 58 14.14 -10.71 9.44
N GLN A 59 14.45 -9.74 10.29
CA GLN A 59 15.02 -9.98 11.61
C GLN A 59 14.09 -10.86 12.46
N GLU A 60 14.68 -11.66 13.34
CA GLU A 60 13.93 -12.44 14.32
C GLU A 60 12.97 -11.53 15.12
N ASN A 61 11.73 -12.00 15.31
CA ASN A 61 10.59 -11.28 15.91
C ASN A 61 9.96 -10.15 15.07
N ALA A 62 10.45 -9.86 13.86
CA ALA A 62 9.74 -8.99 12.92
C ALA A 62 8.63 -9.78 12.21
N THR A 63 7.41 -9.73 12.76
CA THR A 63 6.26 -10.51 12.26
C THR A 63 5.54 -9.87 11.06
N ASN A 64 5.93 -8.65 10.67
CA ASN A 64 5.26 -7.92 9.60
C ASN A 64 6.20 -6.88 8.96
N ILE A 65 6.19 -6.77 7.63
CA ILE A 65 7.01 -5.82 6.85
C ILE A 65 6.59 -4.36 7.09
N VAL A 66 5.29 -4.11 7.26
CA VAL A 66 4.71 -2.76 7.34
C VAL A 66 4.68 -2.23 8.78
N ARG A 67 4.45 -3.11 9.76
CA ARG A 67 4.35 -2.75 11.20
C ARG A 67 5.62 -3.03 11.99
N GLY A 68 6.46 -3.96 11.53
CA GLY A 68 7.69 -4.34 12.19
C GLY A 68 8.86 -3.48 11.73
N SER A 69 9.83 -3.26 12.63
CA SER A 69 11.14 -2.76 12.25
C SER A 69 12.10 -3.94 12.11
N SER A 70 12.84 -4.00 11.01
CA SER A 70 13.84 -5.03 10.76
C SER A 70 15.09 -4.37 10.20
N ILE A 71 16.20 -4.49 10.90
CA ILE A 71 17.49 -3.93 10.48
C ILE A 71 18.48 -5.08 10.37
N LEU A 72 18.70 -5.54 9.13
CA LEU A 72 19.66 -6.60 8.85
C LEU A 72 21.00 -5.98 8.41
N PRO A 73 22.13 -6.37 9.03
CA PRO A 73 23.45 -5.91 8.58
C PRO A 73 23.74 -6.34 7.14
N ALA A 74 24.45 -5.50 6.37
CA ALA A 74 24.87 -5.84 5.01
C ALA A 74 25.78 -7.08 4.92
N LYS A 75 26.34 -7.55 6.05
CA LYS A 75 27.05 -8.83 6.11
C LYS A 75 26.11 -10.03 5.98
N GLN A 76 24.90 -9.94 6.52
CA GLN A 76 23.89 -11.00 6.44
C GLN A 76 23.48 -11.27 5.00
N SER A 77 23.35 -10.24 4.16
CA SER A 77 23.01 -10.43 2.75
C SER A 77 24.04 -11.26 1.98
N ARG A 78 25.34 -11.14 2.33
CA ARG A 78 26.42 -11.97 1.76
C ARG A 78 26.33 -13.42 2.23
N ILE A 79 26.10 -13.63 3.52
CA ILE A 79 25.96 -14.98 4.09
C ILE A 79 24.76 -15.69 3.44
N LEU A 80 23.65 -14.97 3.26
CA LEU A 80 22.45 -15.51 2.62
C LEU A 80 22.64 -15.78 1.13
N SER A 81 23.41 -14.96 0.41
CA SER A 81 23.70 -15.22 -1.02
C SER A 81 24.57 -16.44 -1.25
N ASP A 82 25.37 -16.85 -0.25
CA ASP A 82 26.25 -18.01 -0.34
C ASP A 82 25.55 -19.34 0.01
N LEU A 83 24.28 -19.29 0.46
CA LEU A 83 23.53 -20.48 0.80
C LEU A 83 23.12 -21.28 -0.46
N PRO A 84 23.26 -22.61 -0.44
CA PRO A 84 22.82 -23.45 -1.55
C PRO A 84 21.31 -23.32 -1.76
N GLY A 85 20.90 -23.05 -3.00
CA GLY A 85 19.50 -22.87 -3.39
C GLY A 85 19.04 -21.41 -3.51
N VAL A 86 19.85 -20.43 -3.10
CA VAL A 86 19.54 -19.00 -3.27
C VAL A 86 19.99 -18.55 -4.67
N GLY A 87 19.02 -18.37 -5.59
CA GLY A 87 19.29 -17.92 -6.95
C GLY A 87 19.55 -16.40 -7.05
N SER A 88 18.80 -15.60 -6.30
CA SER A 88 18.96 -14.15 -6.25
C SER A 88 18.55 -13.59 -4.90
N LEU A 89 19.27 -12.56 -4.45
CA LEU A 89 18.97 -11.84 -3.21
C LEU A 89 19.04 -10.34 -3.47
N SER A 90 17.98 -9.63 -3.08
CA SER A 90 17.85 -8.18 -3.24
C SER A 90 17.60 -7.52 -1.89
N PRO A 91 18.54 -6.71 -1.38
CA PRO A 91 18.31 -5.96 -0.15
C PRO A 91 17.28 -4.87 -0.40
N LEU A 92 16.36 -4.70 0.55
CA LEU A 92 15.32 -3.68 0.49
C LEU A 92 15.38 -2.82 1.74
N LEU A 93 15.26 -1.52 1.54
CA LEU A 93 15.10 -0.52 2.59
C LEU A 93 13.65 -0.07 2.58
N LEU A 94 12.97 -0.17 3.72
CA LEU A 94 11.59 0.27 3.87
C LEU A 94 11.50 1.14 5.13
N PHE A 95 11.04 2.38 4.98
CA PHE A 95 10.78 3.25 6.12
C PHE A 95 9.69 4.28 5.80
N LEU A 96 9.04 4.78 6.84
CA LEU A 96 8.06 5.85 6.71
C LEU A 96 8.76 7.18 6.46
N SER A 97 8.36 7.90 5.42
CA SER A 97 8.85 9.25 5.13
C SER A 97 7.71 10.18 4.76
N VAL A 98 8.01 11.48 4.73
CA VAL A 98 7.08 12.51 4.29
C VAL A 98 7.59 13.08 2.98
N VAL A 99 6.77 12.98 1.95
CA VAL A 99 6.98 13.62 0.66
C VAL A 99 6.31 14.98 0.70
N ARG A 100 7.07 16.03 0.43
CA ARG A 100 6.63 17.42 0.42
C ARG A 100 6.74 17.99 -0.98
N THR A 101 5.69 18.68 -1.38
CA THR A 101 5.60 19.52 -2.56
C THR A 101 5.37 20.96 -2.11
N PRO A 102 5.51 21.98 -2.99
CA PRO A 102 5.19 23.36 -2.63
C PRO A 102 3.75 23.56 -2.13
N THR A 103 2.82 22.71 -2.54
CA THR A 103 1.38 22.86 -2.31
C THR A 103 0.79 21.81 -1.37
N SER A 104 1.50 20.72 -1.10
CA SER A 104 0.98 19.61 -0.29
C SER A 104 2.07 18.77 0.36
N GLU A 105 1.72 18.04 1.41
CA GLU A 105 2.59 17.02 2.01
C GLU A 105 1.80 15.73 2.27
N GLY A 106 2.49 14.60 2.20
CA GLY A 106 1.90 13.29 2.40
C GLY A 106 2.90 12.30 2.98
N THR A 107 2.43 11.46 3.88
CA THR A 107 3.23 10.38 4.46
C THR A 107 3.16 9.16 3.56
N VAL A 108 4.31 8.59 3.26
CA VAL A 108 4.47 7.43 2.37
C VAL A 108 5.48 6.45 2.94
N TYR A 109 5.39 5.19 2.54
CA TYR A 109 6.43 4.21 2.76
C TYR A 109 7.47 4.33 1.65
N LEU A 110 8.64 4.86 1.96
CA LEU A 110 9.73 4.93 1.00
C LEU A 110 10.44 3.57 0.94
N VAL A 111 10.56 3.03 -0.28
CA VAL A 111 11.20 1.76 -0.58
C VAL A 111 12.47 2.02 -1.39
N GLY A 112 13.63 1.77 -0.81
CA GLY A 112 14.89 1.74 -1.54
C GLY A 112 15.21 0.32 -2.01
N TYR A 113 15.55 0.16 -3.28
CA TYR A 113 16.00 -1.11 -3.86
C TYR A 113 17.27 -0.93 -4.71
N ASP A 114 17.97 -2.02 -4.97
CA ASP A 114 19.16 -2.02 -5.83
C ASP A 114 18.76 -2.00 -7.31
N LEU A 115 19.14 -0.97 -8.06
CA LEU A 115 18.84 -0.84 -9.50
C LEU A 115 19.41 -2.00 -10.34
N ARG A 116 20.47 -2.66 -9.87
CA ARG A 116 21.05 -3.83 -10.55
C ARG A 116 20.22 -5.09 -10.33
N LYS A 117 19.35 -5.10 -9.31
CA LYS A 117 18.51 -6.22 -8.94
C LYS A 117 17.07 -5.74 -8.75
N PRO A 118 16.24 -5.77 -9.81
CA PRO A 118 14.91 -5.15 -9.80
C PRO A 118 13.89 -5.84 -8.88
N GLN A 119 14.27 -6.88 -8.13
CA GLN A 119 13.36 -7.54 -7.19
C GLN A 119 13.11 -6.61 -6.00
N GLY A 120 11.83 -6.28 -5.75
CA GLY A 120 11.43 -5.27 -4.76
C GLY A 120 11.32 -3.84 -5.30
N GLY A 121 11.45 -3.65 -6.61
CA GLY A 121 11.08 -2.40 -7.28
C GLY A 121 9.55 -2.28 -7.48
N PRO A 122 9.08 -1.21 -8.15
CA PRO A 122 7.67 -1.06 -8.48
C PRO A 122 7.19 -2.23 -9.36
N PRO A 123 6.08 -2.90 -9.02
CA PRO A 123 5.59 -4.05 -9.79
C PRO A 123 5.18 -3.65 -11.20
N ARG A 124 4.62 -2.45 -11.35
CA ARG A 124 4.19 -1.90 -12.63
C ARG A 124 4.31 -0.38 -12.64
N VAL A 125 5.07 0.16 -13.60
CA VAL A 125 5.10 1.60 -13.90
C VAL A 125 4.13 1.87 -15.05
N VAL A 126 3.15 2.75 -14.83
CA VAL A 126 2.06 3.04 -15.79
C VAL A 126 2.32 4.33 -16.57
N LYS A 127 3.03 5.30 -15.98
CA LYS A 127 3.43 6.55 -16.63
C LYS A 127 4.89 6.86 -16.35
N GLY A 128 5.56 7.52 -17.31
CA GLY A 128 6.97 7.88 -17.18
C GLY A 128 7.88 6.65 -17.35
N ARG A 129 8.90 6.54 -16.50
CA ARG A 129 9.90 5.47 -16.54
C ARG A 129 10.25 4.93 -15.15
N ALA A 130 10.89 3.77 -15.12
CA ALA A 130 11.51 3.25 -13.90
C ALA A 130 12.76 4.06 -13.50
N LEU A 131 13.19 3.88 -12.25
CA LEU A 131 14.41 4.48 -11.70
C LEU A 131 15.63 4.02 -12.50
N ALA A 132 16.51 4.96 -12.83
CA ALA A 132 17.73 4.70 -13.58
C ALA A 132 19.00 5.21 -12.88
N ARG A 133 18.86 6.20 -12.00
CA ARG A 133 19.95 6.81 -11.23
C ARG A 133 19.47 7.23 -9.85
N ASP A 134 20.42 7.57 -8.99
CA ASP A 134 20.13 8.14 -7.68
C ASP A 134 19.36 9.47 -7.79
N TYR A 135 18.69 9.85 -6.71
CA TYR A 135 17.86 11.06 -6.59
C TYR A 135 16.61 11.09 -7.49
N GLU A 136 16.14 9.93 -7.91
CA GLU A 136 14.88 9.74 -8.62
C GLU A 136 13.86 9.05 -7.70
N ILE A 137 12.58 9.26 -7.98
CA ILE A 137 11.48 8.62 -7.26
C ILE A 137 10.34 8.26 -8.21
N VAL A 138 9.74 7.10 -7.99
CA VAL A 138 8.50 6.64 -8.59
C VAL A 138 7.42 6.70 -7.53
N LEU A 139 6.36 7.45 -7.81
CA LEU A 139 5.23 7.63 -6.90
C LEU A 139 4.07 6.72 -7.29
N ASP A 140 3.23 6.36 -6.33
CA ASP A 140 1.96 5.71 -6.66
C ASP A 140 1.02 6.67 -7.44
N ASP A 141 0.32 6.17 -8.47
CA ASP A 141 -0.57 6.98 -9.32
C ASP A 141 -1.72 7.59 -8.52
N CYS A 142 -2.27 6.89 -7.52
CA CYS A 142 -3.32 7.43 -6.65
C CYS A 142 -2.77 8.53 -5.73
N PHE A 143 -1.57 8.33 -5.18
CA PHE A 143 -0.88 9.34 -4.36
C PHE A 143 -0.58 10.60 -5.19
N ALA A 144 0.00 10.43 -6.37
CA ALA A 144 0.32 11.52 -7.27
C ALA A 144 -0.93 12.28 -7.72
N ALA A 145 -2.01 11.58 -8.08
CA ALA A 145 -3.28 12.21 -8.45
C ALA A 145 -3.88 13.03 -7.29
N LYS A 146 -3.83 12.51 -6.05
CA LYS A 146 -4.33 13.22 -4.85
C LYS A 146 -3.54 14.50 -4.56
N HIS A 147 -2.23 14.47 -4.80
CA HIS A 147 -1.32 15.57 -4.50
C HIS A 147 -0.99 16.46 -5.71
N GLY A 148 -1.57 16.17 -6.88
CA GLY A 148 -1.36 16.93 -8.11
C GLY A 148 0.07 16.84 -8.66
N ILE A 149 0.75 15.70 -8.46
CA ILE A 149 2.15 15.47 -8.85
C ILE A 149 2.20 14.78 -10.21
N LEU A 150 3.09 15.23 -11.09
CA LEU A 150 3.31 14.66 -12.41
C LEU A 150 4.76 14.18 -12.58
N PRO A 151 5.02 13.21 -13.48
CA PRO A 151 6.39 12.90 -13.89
C PRO A 151 7.09 14.16 -14.45
N GLY A 152 8.31 14.41 -13.98
CA GLY A 152 9.09 15.62 -14.24
C GLY A 152 9.10 16.61 -13.06
N ASP A 153 8.17 16.49 -12.12
CA ASP A 153 8.15 17.33 -10.93
C ASP A 153 9.28 16.99 -9.95
N THR A 154 9.63 17.94 -9.09
CA THR A 154 10.57 17.72 -8.00
C THR A 154 9.82 17.70 -6.67
N VAL A 155 10.04 16.64 -5.89
CA VAL A 155 9.52 16.50 -4.54
C VAL A 155 10.66 16.53 -3.52
N ILE A 156 10.35 16.93 -2.29
CA ILE A 156 11.30 16.89 -1.18
C ILE A 156 10.93 15.72 -0.28
N CYS A 157 11.84 14.76 -0.13
CA CYS A 157 11.70 13.63 0.77
C CYS A 157 12.95 13.56 1.66
N ASN A 158 12.78 13.45 2.99
CA ASN A 158 13.90 13.41 3.94
C ASN A 158 14.98 14.51 3.75
N ARG A 159 14.55 15.75 3.44
CA ARG A 159 15.44 16.90 3.14
C ARG A 159 16.28 16.76 1.86
N GLN A 160 16.01 15.76 1.03
CA GLN A 160 16.59 15.59 -0.29
C GLN A 160 15.57 15.95 -1.37
N LYS A 161 16.05 16.53 -2.46
CA LYS A 161 15.23 16.79 -3.65
C LYS A 161 15.29 15.54 -4.54
N LEU A 162 14.13 15.02 -4.90
CA LEU A 162 13.98 13.85 -5.76
C LEU A 162 13.15 14.23 -6.99
N GLU A 163 13.61 13.79 -8.16
CA GLU A 163 12.89 13.95 -9.43
C GLU A 163 11.86 12.83 -9.56
N VAL A 164 10.59 13.17 -9.79
CA VAL A 164 9.53 12.20 -10.04
C VAL A 164 9.67 11.71 -11.47
N VAL A 165 10.13 10.47 -11.67
CA VAL A 165 10.42 9.95 -13.02
C VAL A 165 9.32 9.07 -13.59
N GLY A 166 8.43 8.57 -12.72
CA GLY A 166 7.33 7.71 -13.13
C GLY A 166 6.27 7.56 -12.06
N LEU A 167 5.14 6.98 -12.48
CA LEU A 167 4.02 6.63 -11.61
C LEU A 167 3.75 5.13 -11.68
N SER A 168 3.65 4.48 -10.52
CA SER A 168 3.35 3.05 -10.38
C SER A 168 1.92 2.77 -9.92
N GLU A 169 1.43 1.58 -10.26
CA GLU A 169 0.12 1.07 -9.84
C GLU A 169 0.33 -0.13 -8.90
N GLY A 170 -0.63 -0.36 -7.99
CA GLY A 170 -0.54 -1.43 -6.98
C GLY A 170 0.40 -1.11 -5.83
N THR A 171 0.84 0.15 -5.72
CA THR A 171 1.76 0.61 -4.68
C THR A 171 1.05 1.38 -3.56
N ASN A 172 -0.09 2.04 -3.79
CA ASN A 172 -0.98 2.83 -2.91
C ASN A 172 -0.35 3.63 -1.76
N ALA A 173 0.36 2.98 -0.84
CA ALA A 173 1.10 3.56 0.28
C ALA A 173 2.63 3.52 0.13
N PHE A 174 3.15 2.68 -0.75
CA PHE A 174 4.56 2.54 -1.09
C PHE A 174 4.95 3.52 -2.19
N VAL A 175 6.12 4.12 -2.03
CA VAL A 175 6.79 5.03 -2.96
C VAL A 175 8.21 4.51 -3.11
N ILE A 176 8.70 4.45 -4.34
CA ILE A 176 9.90 3.64 -4.67
C ILE A 176 10.91 4.48 -5.42
#